data_AF-A0A2V5M4Y8-F1
#
_entry.id   AF-A0A2V5M4Y8-F1
#
_cell.length_a   1.000
_cell.length_b   1.000
_cell.length_c   1.000
_cell.angle_alpha   90.00
_cell.angle_beta   90.00
_cell.angle_gamma   90.00
#
_symmetry.space_group_name_H-M   'P 1'
#
loop_
_entity.id
_entity.type
_entity.pdbx_description
1 polymer ?
#
loop_
_entity_poly.entity_id
_entity_poly.type
_entity_poly.pdbx_seq_one_letter_code
_entity_poly.pdbx_strand_id
1 'polypeptide(L)'
;MTSEHIFEGFAFVLGACVGSFLNVCIYRLPLNLSVNQPRRSFCPSCKTQIPWHQNLPLVSWIVLRGRCRSCRAPIAFRYFAVELLTALFFLVIWKVFPWQIALPYWLVIALVIAATFIDFEHFIIPDEITVGGTIAGLAASIALPQLMNTDRRWVALLISAGSAALGYVLLWLVLEGGKLLFGKKRIRLEKATAFAWKRHGDDADFVVGDEKSLWSDFFAREKDQLLLRCSSVR
;
A
#
# COMPACT_ATOMS: atom_id res chain seq x y z
N MET A 1 0.54 -3.26 -38.36
CA MET A 1 -0.86 -3.46 -37.95
C MET A 1 -1.09 -4.76 -37.17
N THR A 2 -0.94 -5.96 -37.74
CA THR A 2 -1.27 -7.20 -37.00
C THR A 2 -0.35 -7.46 -35.79
N SER A 3 0.95 -7.17 -35.91
CA SER A 3 1.92 -7.33 -34.82
C SER A 3 1.70 -6.37 -33.65
N GLU A 4 1.34 -5.11 -33.91
CA GLU A 4 1.15 -4.09 -32.87
C GLU A 4 -0.03 -4.45 -31.95
N HIS A 5 -1.16 -4.89 -32.53
CA HIS A 5 -2.30 -5.32 -31.73
C HIS A 5 -2.02 -6.58 -30.89
N ILE A 6 -1.12 -7.45 -31.34
CA ILE A 6 -0.69 -8.62 -30.56
C ILE A 6 0.10 -8.16 -29.32
N PHE A 7 1.02 -7.22 -29.46
CA PHE A 7 1.80 -6.71 -28.33
C PHE A 7 0.94 -5.88 -27.36
N GLU A 8 -0.01 -5.10 -27.87
CA GLU A 8 -1.00 -4.41 -27.04
C GLU A 8 -1.84 -5.40 -26.22
N GLY A 9 -2.36 -6.45 -26.87
CA GLY A 9 -3.09 -7.52 -26.19
C GLY A 9 -2.22 -8.21 -25.14
N PHE A 10 -0.96 -8.49 -25.46
CA PHE A 10 0.00 -9.05 -24.51
C PHE A 10 0.22 -8.13 -23.31
N ALA A 11 0.45 -6.83 -23.52
CA ALA A 11 0.63 -5.85 -22.43
C ALA A 11 -0.60 -5.80 -21.51
N PHE A 12 -1.80 -5.80 -22.08
CA PHE A 12 -3.04 -5.82 -21.30
C PHE A 12 -3.18 -7.10 -20.47
N VAL A 13 -2.97 -8.27 -21.08
CA VAL A 13 -3.06 -9.56 -20.38
C VAL A 13 -1.99 -9.69 -19.31
N LEU A 14 -0.76 -9.27 -19.60
CA LEU A 14 0.33 -9.25 -18.61
C LEU A 14 -0.02 -8.33 -17.44
N GLY A 15 -0.54 -7.13 -17.71
CA GLY A 15 -0.98 -6.21 -16.67
C GLY A 15 -2.12 -6.79 -15.82
N ALA A 16 -3.07 -7.51 -16.42
CA ALA A 16 -4.12 -8.20 -15.67
C ALA A 16 -3.56 -9.31 -14.77
N CYS A 17 -2.59 -10.09 -15.26
CA CYS A 17 -1.88 -11.11 -14.48
C CYS A 17 -1.09 -10.50 -13.32
N VAL A 18 -0.37 -9.40 -13.58
CA VAL A 18 0.35 -8.64 -12.53
C VAL A 18 -0.65 -8.10 -11.51
N GLY A 19 -1.75 -7.48 -11.94
CA GLY A 19 -2.80 -6.98 -11.05
C GLY A 19 -3.40 -8.07 -10.16
N SER A 20 -3.55 -9.30 -10.68
CA SER A 20 -4.00 -10.44 -9.87
C SER A 20 -2.98 -10.83 -8.81
N PHE A 21 -1.69 -10.76 -9.13
CA PHE A 21 -0.61 -10.90 -8.14
C PHE A 21 -0.61 -9.74 -7.12
N LEU A 22 -0.86 -8.50 -7.55
CA LEU A 22 -0.96 -7.36 -6.64
C LEU A 22 -2.07 -7.54 -5.60
N ASN A 23 -3.20 -8.16 -5.95
CA ASN A 23 -4.23 -8.50 -4.97
C ASN A 23 -3.70 -9.41 -3.84
N VAL A 24 -2.74 -10.29 -4.13
CA VAL A 24 -2.06 -11.10 -3.12
C VAL A 24 -1.18 -10.23 -2.23
N CYS A 25 -0.38 -9.33 -2.82
CA CYS A 25 0.46 -8.39 -2.08
C CYS A 25 -0.36 -7.47 -1.17
N ILE A 26 -1.43 -6.87 -1.70
CA ILE A 26 -2.34 -5.97 -0.98
C ILE A 26 -2.93 -6.67 0.25
N TYR A 27 -3.32 -7.94 0.11
CA TYR A 27 -3.87 -8.69 1.24
C TYR A 27 -2.81 -9.15 2.26
N ARG A 28 -1.62 -9.53 1.80
CA ARG A 28 -0.63 -10.23 2.65
C ARG A 28 0.39 -9.33 3.31
N LEU A 29 0.89 -8.30 2.62
CA LEU A 29 1.94 -7.42 3.14
C LEU A 29 1.52 -6.71 4.44
N PRO A 30 0.32 -6.11 4.56
CA PRO A 30 -0.12 -5.45 5.79
C PRO A 30 -0.23 -6.39 6.99
N LEU A 31 -0.45 -7.69 6.71
CA LEU A 31 -0.60 -8.74 7.71
C LEU A 31 0.74 -9.43 8.03
N ASN A 32 1.87 -8.94 7.50
CA ASN A 32 3.19 -9.58 7.61
C ASN A 32 3.18 -11.04 7.14
N LEU A 33 2.29 -11.39 6.21
CA LEU A 33 2.20 -12.73 5.65
C LEU A 33 3.14 -12.86 4.46
N SER A 34 3.76 -14.04 4.33
CA SER A 34 4.60 -14.34 3.17
C SER A 34 3.80 -14.27 1.86
N VAL A 35 4.27 -13.48 0.90
CA VAL A 35 3.69 -13.40 -0.44
C VAL A 35 3.81 -14.76 -1.18
N ASN A 36 4.82 -15.57 -0.86
CA ASN A 36 5.08 -16.85 -1.52
C ASN A 36 4.58 -18.08 -0.73
N GLN A 37 4.14 -17.92 0.51
CA GLN A 37 3.66 -19.03 1.35
C GLN A 37 2.29 -18.71 1.96
N PRO A 38 1.22 -19.45 1.59
CA PRO A 38 1.16 -20.52 0.58
C PRO A 38 1.34 -19.99 -0.85
N ARG A 39 1.92 -20.82 -1.72
CA ARG A 39 2.20 -20.47 -3.15
C ARG A 39 0.94 -20.21 -3.97
N ARG A 40 -0.19 -20.82 -3.60
CA ARG A 40 -1.47 -20.68 -4.32
C ARG A 40 -2.38 -19.68 -3.62
N SER A 41 -3.16 -18.96 -4.42
CA SER A 41 -4.26 -18.12 -3.92
C SER A 41 -5.30 -18.96 -3.20
N PHE A 42 -5.93 -18.40 -2.18
CA PHE A 42 -6.97 -19.06 -1.39
C PHE A 42 -8.08 -18.07 -1.04
N CYS A 43 -9.29 -18.57 -0.79
CA CYS A 43 -10.40 -17.74 -0.36
C CYS A 43 -10.16 -17.24 1.08
N PRO A 44 -10.28 -15.93 1.37
CA PRO A 44 -10.04 -15.40 2.71
C PRO A 44 -11.04 -15.93 3.75
N SER A 45 -12.28 -16.25 3.35
CA SER A 45 -13.35 -16.72 4.25
C SER A 45 -13.25 -18.22 4.56
N CYS A 46 -13.21 -19.09 3.54
CA CYS A 46 -13.21 -20.54 3.77
C CYS A 46 -11.83 -21.20 3.65
N LYS A 47 -10.78 -20.42 3.35
CA LYS A 47 -9.38 -20.87 3.17
C LYS A 47 -9.18 -21.95 2.10
N THR A 48 -10.20 -22.27 1.31
CA THR A 48 -10.10 -23.20 0.19
C THR A 48 -9.15 -22.64 -0.86
N GLN A 49 -8.24 -23.47 -1.36
CA GLN A 49 -7.33 -23.10 -2.43
C GLN A 49 -8.11 -22.83 -3.73
N ILE A 50 -7.75 -21.74 -4.41
CA ILE A 50 -8.38 -21.34 -5.68
C ILE A 50 -7.63 -22.07 -6.81
N PRO A 51 -8.31 -22.90 -7.61
CA PRO A 51 -7.68 -23.54 -8.76
C PRO A 51 -7.35 -22.50 -9.83
N TRP A 52 -6.32 -22.76 -10.64
CA TRP A 52 -5.78 -21.79 -11.61
C TRP A 52 -6.84 -21.19 -12.56
N HIS A 53 -7.81 -21.99 -13.01
CA HIS A 53 -8.88 -21.55 -13.92
C HIS A 53 -9.91 -20.61 -13.25
N GLN A 54 -9.97 -20.59 -11.92
CA GLN A 54 -10.76 -19.62 -11.13
C GLN A 54 -9.92 -18.43 -10.66
N ASN A 55 -8.64 -18.40 -11.04
CA ASN A 55 -7.72 -17.29 -10.78
C ASN A 55 -7.34 -16.58 -12.10
N LEU A 56 -8.16 -16.74 -13.15
CA LEU A 56 -7.99 -16.01 -14.40
C LEU A 56 -8.42 -14.56 -14.18
N PRO A 57 -7.52 -13.57 -14.35
CA PRO A 57 -7.80 -12.17 -14.07
C PRO A 57 -9.01 -11.66 -14.87
N LEU A 58 -9.81 -10.77 -14.28
CA LEU A 58 -11.04 -10.15 -14.82
C LEU A 58 -12.20 -11.14 -15.03
N VAL A 59 -11.93 -12.24 -15.73
CA VAL A 59 -12.90 -13.24 -16.15
C VAL A 59 -13.48 -13.98 -14.95
N SER A 60 -12.63 -14.41 -14.01
CA SER A 60 -13.09 -15.24 -12.88
C SER A 60 -14.10 -14.50 -12.01
N TRP A 61 -13.89 -13.20 -11.77
CA TRP A 61 -14.82 -12.40 -10.96
C TRP A 61 -16.19 -12.27 -11.64
N ILE A 62 -16.22 -12.01 -12.96
CA ILE A 62 -17.45 -11.89 -13.75
C ILE A 62 -18.20 -13.23 -13.80
N VAL A 63 -17.51 -14.32 -14.13
CA VAL A 63 -18.11 -15.67 -14.24
C VAL A 63 -18.65 -16.15 -12.90
N LEU A 64 -17.91 -15.90 -11.81
CA LEU A 64 -18.33 -16.23 -10.45
C LEU A 64 -19.35 -15.23 -9.86
N ARG A 65 -19.68 -14.16 -10.60
CA ARG A 65 -20.58 -13.07 -10.18
C ARG A 65 -20.19 -12.47 -8.83
N GLY A 66 -18.88 -12.29 -8.62
CA GLY A 66 -18.32 -11.75 -7.39
C GLY A 66 -18.58 -12.60 -6.15
N ARG A 67 -18.71 -13.93 -6.26
CA ARG A 67 -18.89 -14.83 -5.10
C ARG A 67 -17.95 -16.03 -5.16
N CYS A 68 -17.45 -16.46 -4.01
CA CYS A 68 -16.64 -17.68 -3.93
C CYS A 68 -17.46 -18.91 -4.34
N ARG A 69 -16.88 -19.80 -5.15
CA ARG A 69 -17.55 -21.03 -5.60
C ARG A 69 -17.89 -21.99 -4.45
N SER A 70 -17.01 -22.10 -3.45
CA SER A 70 -17.15 -23.07 -2.35
C SER A 70 -18.06 -22.57 -1.24
N CYS A 71 -17.85 -21.35 -0.73
CA CYS A 71 -18.58 -20.82 0.42
C CYS A 71 -19.60 -19.73 0.09
N ARG A 72 -19.70 -19.30 -1.18
CA ARG A 72 -20.56 -18.19 -1.65
C ARG A 72 -20.34 -16.83 -0.98
N ALA A 73 -19.30 -16.69 -0.17
CA ALA A 73 -18.90 -15.41 0.39
C ALA A 73 -18.62 -14.40 -0.74
N PRO A 74 -19.01 -13.12 -0.58
CA PRO A 74 -18.76 -12.10 -1.58
C PRO A 74 -17.25 -11.88 -1.78
N ILE A 75 -16.83 -11.79 -3.03
CA ILE A 75 -15.48 -11.38 -3.44
C ILE A 75 -15.56 -9.88 -3.72
N ALA A 76 -14.80 -9.10 -2.96
CA ALA A 76 -14.82 -7.64 -3.08
C ALA A 76 -14.55 -7.18 -4.53
N PHE A 77 -15.27 -6.15 -4.97
CA PHE A 77 -15.07 -5.56 -6.30
C PHE A 77 -13.65 -5.03 -6.51
N ARG A 78 -12.94 -4.70 -5.42
CA ARG A 78 -11.53 -4.33 -5.45
C ARG A 78 -10.68 -5.30 -6.26
N TYR A 79 -10.90 -6.61 -6.15
CA TYR A 79 -10.09 -7.60 -6.87
C TYR A 79 -10.15 -7.37 -8.38
N PHE A 80 -11.36 -7.19 -8.91
CA PHE A 80 -11.59 -6.88 -10.31
C PHE A 80 -11.03 -5.51 -10.70
N ALA A 81 -11.25 -4.50 -9.84
CA ALA A 81 -10.78 -3.13 -10.10
C ALA A 81 -9.26 -3.05 -10.19
N VAL A 82 -8.52 -3.69 -9.28
CA VAL A 82 -7.05 -3.74 -9.31
C VAL A 82 -6.56 -4.41 -10.60
N GLU A 83 -7.12 -5.56 -10.96
CA GLU A 83 -6.75 -6.28 -12.18
C GLU A 83 -6.98 -5.44 -13.44
N LEU A 84 -8.13 -4.75 -13.52
CA LEU A 84 -8.49 -3.93 -14.68
C LEU A 84 -7.61 -2.69 -14.76
N LEU A 85 -7.42 -2.01 -13.63
CA LEU A 85 -6.62 -0.79 -13.56
C LEU A 85 -5.17 -1.07 -13.96
N THR A 86 -4.56 -2.15 -13.43
CA THR A 86 -3.20 -2.55 -13.82
C THR A 86 -3.11 -2.92 -15.30
N ALA A 87 -4.08 -3.66 -15.85
CA ALA A 87 -4.14 -4.01 -17.27
C ALA A 87 -4.19 -2.76 -18.17
N LEU A 88 -5.04 -1.78 -17.81
CA LEU A 88 -5.18 -0.53 -18.57
C LEU A 88 -3.91 0.32 -18.49
N PHE A 89 -3.31 0.48 -17.31
CA PHE A 89 -2.06 1.23 -17.19
C PHE A 89 -0.92 0.58 -17.97
N PHE A 90 -0.82 -0.75 -17.94
CA PHE A 90 0.21 -1.47 -18.70
C PHE A 90 0.04 -1.22 -20.20
N LEU A 91 -1.20 -1.30 -20.70
CA LEU A 91 -1.52 -1.00 -22.10
C LEU A 91 -1.18 0.46 -22.46
N VAL A 92 -1.57 1.43 -21.63
CA VAL A 92 -1.29 2.85 -21.88
C VAL A 92 0.22 3.12 -21.91
N ILE A 93 0.96 2.59 -20.93
CA ILE A 93 2.42 2.74 -20.87
C ILE A 93 3.08 2.15 -22.11
N TRP A 94 2.61 0.99 -22.59
CA TRP A 94 3.13 0.37 -23.82
C TRP A 94 2.90 1.22 -25.07
N LYS A 95 1.76 1.92 -25.15
CA LYS A 95 1.42 2.79 -26.28
C LYS A 95 2.20 4.10 -26.30
N VAL A 96 2.56 4.61 -25.12
CA VAL A 96 3.19 5.93 -24.98
C VAL A 96 4.72 5.84 -25.02
N PHE A 97 5.30 4.77 -24.48
CA PHE A 97 6.74 4.66 -24.30
C PHE A 97 7.37 3.53 -25.12
N PRO A 98 8.62 3.68 -25.57
CA PRO A 98 9.41 2.57 -26.10
C PRO A 98 9.49 1.43 -25.09
N TRP A 99 9.54 0.19 -25.57
CA TRP A 99 9.50 -1.01 -24.72
C TRP A 99 10.56 -1.01 -23.61
N GLN A 100 11.75 -0.45 -23.85
CA GLN A 100 12.82 -0.36 -22.85
C GLN A 100 12.44 0.52 -21.66
N ILE A 101 11.65 1.58 -21.89
CA ILE A 101 11.18 2.52 -20.88
C ILE A 101 9.86 2.04 -20.25
N ALA A 102 9.02 1.37 -21.06
CA ALA A 102 7.76 0.81 -20.60
C ALA A 102 7.94 -0.22 -19.47
N LEU A 103 8.98 -1.06 -19.54
CA LEU A 103 9.24 -2.11 -18.54
C LEU A 103 9.49 -1.54 -17.11
N PRO A 104 10.41 -0.58 -16.88
CA PRO A 104 10.54 0.11 -15.60
C PRO A 104 9.24 0.79 -15.14
N TYR A 105 8.50 1.43 -16.05
CA TYR A 105 7.23 2.08 -15.69
C TYR A 105 6.13 1.09 -15.32
N TRP A 106 6.08 -0.10 -15.92
CA TRP A 106 5.21 -1.20 -15.49
C TRP A 106 5.51 -1.64 -14.06
N LEU A 107 6.79 -1.72 -13.67
CA LEU A 107 7.17 -2.01 -12.30
C LEU A 107 6.71 -0.89 -11.35
N VAL A 108 7.03 0.37 -11.67
CA VAL A 108 6.66 1.52 -10.84
C VAL A 108 5.15 1.62 -10.68
N ILE A 109 4.37 1.53 -11.76
CA ILE A 109 2.90 1.64 -11.66
C ILE A 109 2.30 0.47 -10.88
N ALA A 110 2.87 -0.74 -10.97
CA ALA A 110 2.43 -1.88 -10.18
C ALA A 110 2.67 -1.65 -8.67
N LEU A 111 3.83 -1.12 -8.31
CA LEU A 111 4.15 -0.75 -6.92
C LEU A 111 3.26 0.37 -6.40
N VAL A 112 3.01 1.40 -7.21
CA VAL A 112 2.11 2.52 -6.85
C VAL A 112 0.69 2.01 -6.63
N ILE A 113 0.15 1.19 -7.54
CA ILE A 113 -1.20 0.60 -7.37
C ILE A 113 -1.26 -0.20 -6.07
N ALA A 114 -0.28 -1.07 -5.80
CA ALA A 114 -0.24 -1.84 -4.58
C ALA A 114 -0.20 -0.95 -3.32
N ALA A 115 0.69 0.05 -3.29
CA ALA A 115 0.79 1.00 -2.19
C ALA A 115 -0.53 1.77 -1.97
N THR A 116 -1.16 2.26 -3.04
CA THR A 116 -2.41 3.02 -2.95
C THR A 116 -3.55 2.19 -2.35
N PHE A 117 -3.73 0.94 -2.80
CA PHE A 117 -4.79 0.09 -2.25
C PHE A 117 -4.50 -0.37 -0.81
N ILE A 118 -3.24 -0.59 -0.46
CA ILE A 118 -2.85 -0.88 0.92
C ILE A 118 -3.12 0.33 1.82
N ASP A 119 -2.74 1.53 1.37
CA ASP A 119 -2.98 2.77 2.11
C ASP A 119 -4.48 3.02 2.30
N PHE A 120 -5.32 2.79 1.29
CA PHE A 120 -6.77 2.92 1.44
C PHE A 120 -7.41 1.90 2.39
N GLU A 121 -6.85 0.69 2.53
CA GLU A 121 -7.39 -0.34 3.41
C GLU A 121 -6.83 -0.27 4.84
N HIS A 122 -5.58 0.17 4.99
CA HIS A 122 -4.83 0.04 6.24
C HIS A 122 -4.17 1.34 6.71
N PHE A 123 -4.18 2.42 5.91
CA PHE A 123 -3.50 3.69 6.20
C PHE A 123 -2.01 3.52 6.49
N ILE A 124 -1.37 2.56 5.83
CA ILE A 124 0.06 2.28 5.92
C ILE A 124 0.67 2.12 4.52
N ILE A 125 1.97 2.39 4.42
CA ILE A 125 2.76 2.11 3.22
C ILE A 125 3.85 1.11 3.60
N PRO A 126 3.79 -0.15 3.14
CA PRO A 126 4.77 -1.17 3.50
C PRO A 126 6.19 -0.81 3.04
N ASP A 127 7.17 -1.06 3.90
CA ASP A 127 8.58 -0.78 3.63
C ASP A 127 9.10 -1.62 2.45
N GLU A 128 8.58 -2.83 2.25
CA GLU A 128 8.94 -3.69 1.11
C GLU A 128 8.62 -3.01 -0.23
N ILE A 129 7.56 -2.21 -0.30
CA ILE A 129 7.19 -1.47 -1.51
C ILE A 129 8.06 -0.20 -1.63
N THR A 130 8.20 0.56 -0.55
CA THR A 130 8.90 1.86 -0.57
C THR A 130 10.41 1.68 -0.76
N VAL A 131 11.06 0.87 0.08
CA VAL A 131 12.50 0.61 0.03
C VAL A 131 12.83 -0.21 -1.20
N GLY A 132 12.05 -1.27 -1.46
CA GLY A 132 12.22 -2.11 -2.65
C GLY A 132 12.07 -1.32 -3.95
N GLY A 133 11.06 -0.45 -4.03
CA GLY A 133 10.84 0.45 -5.16
C GLY A 133 11.97 1.47 -5.35
N THR A 134 12.50 2.03 -4.25
CA THR A 134 13.64 2.96 -4.30
C THR A 134 14.89 2.28 -4.85
N ILE A 135 15.22 1.08 -4.35
CA ILE A 135 16.37 0.29 -4.82
C ILE A 135 16.20 -0.06 -6.31
N ALA A 136 15.01 -0.55 -6.70
CA ALA A 136 14.72 -0.89 -8.07
C ALA A 136 14.80 0.32 -9.01
N GLY A 137 14.31 1.48 -8.59
CA GLY A 137 14.40 2.74 -9.35
C GLY A 137 15.84 3.20 -9.55
N LEU A 138 16.65 3.17 -8.49
CA LEU A 138 18.09 3.50 -8.58
C LEU A 138 18.81 2.54 -9.53
N ALA A 139 18.59 1.23 -9.41
CA ALA A 139 19.17 0.23 -10.30
C ALA A 139 18.72 0.45 -11.76
N ALA A 140 17.44 0.73 -11.98
CA ALA A 140 16.89 1.02 -13.31
C ALA A 140 17.52 2.28 -13.92
N SER A 141 17.75 3.34 -13.14
CA SER A 141 18.39 4.58 -13.63
C SER A 141 19.82 4.38 -14.12
N ILE A 142 20.59 3.48 -13.46
CA ILE A 142 21.96 3.13 -13.89
C ILE A 142 21.91 2.28 -15.16
N ALA A 143 21.00 1.30 -15.20
CA ALA A 143 20.86 0.38 -16.33
C ALA A 143 20.34 1.09 -17.60
N LEU A 144 19.41 2.03 -17.43
CA LEU A 144 18.73 2.77 -18.49
C LEU A 144 18.77 4.28 -18.19
N PRO A 145 19.91 4.95 -18.44
CA PRO A 145 20.07 6.39 -18.21
C PRO A 145 19.02 7.27 -18.92
N GLN A 146 18.45 6.76 -20.01
CA GLN A 146 17.39 7.42 -20.77
C GLN A 146 16.15 7.71 -19.92
N LEU A 147 15.91 6.96 -18.83
CA LEU A 147 14.84 7.25 -17.87
C LEU A 147 14.99 8.65 -17.24
N MET A 148 16.22 9.13 -17.11
CA MET A 148 16.56 10.46 -16.56
C MET A 148 16.88 11.47 -17.66
N ASN A 149 16.48 11.22 -18.91
CA ASN A 149 16.79 12.05 -20.08
C ASN A 149 18.30 12.37 -20.21
N THR A 150 19.16 11.40 -19.92
CA THR A 150 20.61 11.57 -20.01
C THR A 150 21.28 10.31 -20.57
N ASP A 151 22.44 10.45 -21.22
CA ASP A 151 23.24 9.32 -21.71
C ASP A 151 24.28 8.84 -20.68
N ARG A 152 24.56 9.67 -19.67
CA ARG A 152 25.63 9.42 -18.69
C ARG A 152 25.07 8.73 -17.46
N ARG A 153 25.48 7.47 -17.24
CA ARG A 153 25.02 6.64 -16.10
C ARG A 153 25.21 7.29 -14.73
N TRP A 154 26.34 7.95 -14.50
CA TRP A 154 26.59 8.61 -13.22
C TRP A 154 25.69 9.85 -13.02
N VAL A 155 25.35 10.56 -14.10
CA VAL A 155 24.39 11.69 -14.05
C VAL A 155 23.00 11.15 -13.73
N ALA A 156 22.58 10.06 -14.38
CA ALA A 156 21.31 9.41 -14.10
C ALA A 156 21.21 8.97 -12.63
N LEU A 157 22.28 8.39 -12.08
CA LEU A 157 22.34 8.00 -10.67
C LEU A 157 22.21 9.21 -9.74
N LEU A 158 22.92 10.32 -10.01
CA LEU A 158 22.82 11.53 -9.19
C LEU A 158 21.41 12.14 -9.22
N ILE A 159 20.78 12.19 -10.40
CA ILE A 159 19.39 12.67 -10.53
C ILE A 159 18.43 11.75 -9.78
N SER A 160 18.57 10.44 -9.94
CA SER A 160 17.70 9.46 -9.28
C SER A 160 17.91 9.45 -7.76
N ALA A 161 19.14 9.56 -7.27
CA ALA A 161 19.44 9.65 -5.85
C ALA A 161 18.96 10.99 -5.27
N GLY A 162 19.15 12.08 -6.00
CA GLY A 162 18.66 13.41 -5.61
C GLY A 162 17.13 13.46 -5.53
N SER A 163 16.42 12.85 -6.47
CA SER A 163 14.96 12.75 -6.45
C SER A 163 14.44 11.83 -5.33
N ALA A 164 15.12 10.71 -5.06
CA ALA A 164 14.79 9.85 -3.91
C ALA A 164 14.98 10.60 -2.58
N ALA A 165 16.09 11.32 -2.42
CA ALA A 165 16.35 12.14 -1.24
C ALA A 165 15.31 13.27 -1.08
N LEU A 166 14.96 13.95 -2.18
CA LEU A 166 13.92 14.96 -2.18
C LEU A 166 12.55 14.39 -1.77
N GLY A 167 12.18 13.22 -2.31
CA GLY A 167 10.96 12.53 -1.93
C GLY A 167 10.91 12.19 -0.44
N TYR A 168 12.02 11.67 0.10
CA TYR A 168 12.16 11.39 1.54
C TYR A 168 12.02 12.67 2.39
N VAL A 169 12.70 13.76 2.00
CA VAL A 169 12.61 15.05 2.70
C VAL A 169 11.18 15.59 2.66
N LEU A 170 10.48 15.47 1.53
CA LEU A 170 9.09 15.91 1.41
C LEU A 170 8.17 15.11 2.34
N LEU A 171 8.28 13.79 2.36
CA LEU A 171 7.51 12.94 3.27
C LEU A 171 7.82 13.27 4.74
N TRP A 172 9.10 13.46 5.06
CA TRP A 172 9.52 13.85 6.40
C TRP A 172 8.93 15.21 6.81
N LEU A 173 8.90 16.20 5.91
CA LEU A 173 8.27 17.50 6.16
C LEU A 173 6.76 17.38 6.39
N VAL A 174 6.06 16.54 5.62
CA VAL A 174 4.63 16.28 5.83
C VAL A 174 4.38 15.66 7.21
N LEU A 175 5.19 14.67 7.58
CA LEU A 175 5.10 14.03 8.90
C LEU A 175 5.39 15.03 10.03
N GLU A 176 6.46 15.81 9.92
CA GLU A 176 6.83 16.79 10.94
C GLU A 176 5.82 17.93 11.02
N GLY A 177 5.29 18.40 9.89
CA GLY A 177 4.19 19.35 9.82
C GLY A 177 2.92 18.80 10.47
N GLY A 178 2.58 17.53 10.23
CA GLY A 178 1.48 16.85 10.90
C GLY A 178 1.66 16.79 12.41
N LYS A 179 2.86 16.47 12.90
CA LYS A 179 3.17 16.51 14.35
C LYS A 179 3.05 17.91 14.92
N LEU A 180 3.44 18.94 14.18
CA LEU A 180 3.41 20.32 14.65
C LEU A 180 1.96 20.85 14.73
N LEU A 181 1.11 20.48 13.78
CA LEU A 181 -0.31 20.85 13.73
C LEU A 181 -1.18 20.04 14.71
N PHE A 182 -0.96 18.73 14.82
CA PHE A 182 -1.86 17.81 15.54
C PHE A 182 -1.23 17.14 16.77
N GLY A 183 0.08 17.28 17.00
CA GLY A 183 0.80 16.58 18.08
C GLY A 183 0.52 17.08 19.49
N LYS A 184 -0.39 18.05 19.67
CA LYS A 184 -0.85 18.51 20.99
C LYS A 184 -2.37 18.44 21.07
N LYS A 185 -2.90 17.30 21.49
CA LYS A 185 -4.32 17.18 21.87
C LYS A 185 -4.49 17.68 23.30
N ARG A 186 -5.24 18.77 23.48
CA ARG A 186 -5.59 19.31 24.81
C ARG A 186 -7.06 19.01 25.08
N ILE A 187 -7.33 18.16 26.05
CA ILE A 187 -8.68 17.94 26.57
C ILE A 187 -8.85 18.84 27.78
N ARG A 188 -9.81 19.77 27.74
CA ARG A 188 -10.17 20.61 28.88
C ARG A 188 -11.43 20.03 29.51
N LEU A 189 -11.28 19.49 30.72
CA LEU A 189 -12.41 18.98 31.49
C LEU A 189 -13.00 20.13 32.31
N GLU A 190 -14.30 20.40 32.17
CA GLU A 190 -14.99 21.48 32.89
C GLU A 190 -15.21 21.16 34.37
N LYS A 191 -15.24 19.87 34.73
CA LYS A 191 -15.41 19.39 36.10
C LYS A 191 -14.27 18.46 36.47
N ALA A 192 -14.04 18.27 37.77
CA ALA A 192 -13.13 17.24 38.25
C ALA A 192 -13.70 15.87 37.86
N THR A 193 -13.06 15.22 36.89
CA THR A 193 -13.51 13.94 36.33
C THR A 193 -12.51 12.86 36.73
N ALA A 194 -13.03 11.72 37.20
CA ALA A 194 -12.19 10.56 37.41
C ALA A 194 -11.63 10.09 36.06
N PHE A 195 -10.35 9.77 36.04
CA PHE A 195 -9.74 9.05 34.94
C PHE A 195 -9.31 7.67 35.43
N ALA A 196 -9.46 6.66 34.58
CA ALA A 196 -9.03 5.30 34.87
C ALA A 196 -8.25 4.76 33.69
N TRP A 197 -7.19 4.03 34.00
CA TRP A 197 -6.37 3.33 33.01
C TRP A 197 -6.35 1.85 33.37
N LYS A 198 -6.74 1.00 32.42
CA LYS A 198 -6.74 -0.46 32.61
C LYS A 198 -6.11 -1.15 31.41
N ARG A 199 -4.94 -1.75 31.63
CA ARG A 199 -4.21 -2.48 30.61
C ARG A 199 -4.95 -3.76 30.19
N HIS A 200 -5.04 -3.99 28.89
CA HIS A 200 -5.58 -5.18 28.26
C HIS A 200 -4.63 -5.65 27.14
N GLY A 201 -3.78 -6.62 27.46
CA GLY A 201 -2.77 -7.13 26.52
C GLY A 201 -1.71 -6.07 26.18
N ASP A 202 -1.62 -5.76 24.88
CA ASP A 202 -0.65 -4.81 24.30
C ASP A 202 -1.14 -3.36 24.30
N ASP A 203 -2.40 -3.13 24.65
CA ASP A 203 -3.00 -1.80 24.73
C ASP A 203 -3.69 -1.58 26.08
N ALA A 204 -4.31 -0.43 26.30
CA ALA A 204 -5.03 -0.14 27.52
C ALA A 204 -6.25 0.74 27.30
N ASP A 205 -7.31 0.45 28.05
CA ASP A 205 -8.46 1.33 28.15
C ASP A 205 -8.05 2.61 28.88
N PHE A 206 -8.25 3.75 28.23
CA PHE A 206 -8.13 5.07 28.82
C PHE A 206 -9.52 5.71 28.91
N VAL A 207 -10.04 5.79 30.13
CA VAL A 207 -11.38 6.30 30.42
C VAL A 207 -11.27 7.64 31.13
N VAL A 208 -11.96 8.65 30.63
CA VAL A 208 -12.05 9.98 31.25
C VAL A 208 -13.53 10.36 31.34
N GLY A 209 -14.13 10.19 32.52
CA GLY A 209 -15.58 10.34 32.71
C GLY A 209 -16.34 9.25 31.97
N ASP A 210 -17.25 9.65 31.07
CA ASP A 210 -18.05 8.74 30.25
C ASP A 210 -17.37 8.41 28.90
N GLU A 211 -16.30 9.12 28.53
CA GLU A 211 -15.55 8.86 27.31
C GLU A 211 -14.56 7.70 27.52
N LYS A 212 -14.77 6.63 26.76
CA LYS A 212 -13.86 5.49 26.68
C LYS A 212 -13.06 5.56 25.38
N SER A 213 -11.75 5.46 25.51
CA SER A 213 -10.81 5.50 24.40
C SER A 213 -9.65 4.53 24.62
N LEU A 214 -8.87 4.25 23.58
CA LEU A 214 -7.66 3.43 23.73
C LEU A 214 -6.47 4.33 24.08
N TRP A 215 -5.55 3.79 24.86
CA TRP A 215 -4.31 4.47 25.21
C TRP A 215 -3.48 4.78 23.96
N SER A 216 -3.43 3.87 22.99
CA SER A 216 -2.77 4.07 21.69
C SER A 216 -3.32 5.25 20.88
N ASP A 217 -4.57 5.67 21.11
CA ASP A 217 -5.19 6.80 20.39
C ASP A 217 -4.55 8.15 20.77
N PHE A 218 -3.90 8.21 21.93
CA PHE A 218 -3.27 9.42 22.46
C PHE A 218 -1.75 9.29 22.63
N PHE A 219 -1.28 8.07 22.89
CA PHE A 219 0.10 7.75 23.22
C PHE A 219 0.67 6.74 22.22
N ALA A 220 0.82 7.19 20.98
CA ALA A 220 1.35 6.36 19.89
C ALA A 220 2.89 6.28 19.89
N ARG A 221 3.57 7.17 20.61
CA ARG A 221 5.04 7.24 20.67
C ARG A 221 5.55 7.00 22.10
N GLU A 222 6.71 6.36 22.21
CA GLU A 222 7.40 6.17 23.51
C GLU A 222 7.69 7.48 24.26
N LYS A 223 7.83 8.60 23.53
CA LYS A 223 8.10 9.92 24.09
C LYS A 223 6.84 10.72 24.42
N ASP A 224 5.64 10.21 24.12
CA ASP A 224 4.40 10.91 24.44
C ASP A 224 4.24 10.98 25.97
N GLN A 225 3.92 12.16 26.50
CA GLN A 225 3.82 12.42 27.94
C GLN A 225 2.42 12.89 28.30
N LEU A 226 1.83 12.29 29.34
CA LEU A 226 0.59 12.77 29.94
C LEU A 226 0.93 13.87 30.97
N LEU A 227 0.65 15.13 30.62
CA LEU A 227 0.83 16.26 31.52
C LEU A 227 -0.50 16.57 32.22
N LEU A 228 -0.63 16.15 33.47
CA LEU A 228 -1.78 16.46 34.31
C LEU A 228 -1.54 17.77 35.06
N ARG A 229 -2.40 18.76 34.85
CA ARG A 229 -2.47 19.96 35.70
C ARG A 229 -3.77 19.91 36.51
N CYS A 230 -3.66 19.67 37.80
CA CYS A 230 -4.78 19.64 38.73
C CYS A 230 -4.46 20.47 39.98
N SER A 231 -5.49 20.96 40.67
CA SER A 231 -5.36 21.71 41.93
C SER A 231 -5.13 20.80 43.14
N SER A 232 -5.58 19.55 43.09
CA SER A 232 -5.30 18.51 44.10
C SER A 232 -5.40 17.11 43.49
N VAL A 233 -4.54 16.19 43.95
CA VAL A 233 -4.58 14.76 43.64
C VAL A 233 -5.06 14.03 44.89
N ARG A 234 -6.02 13.10 44.75
CA ARG A 234 -6.47 12.20 45.82
C ARG A 234 -6.32 10.76 45.35
#